data_AF-A0A950MYS8-F1
#
_entry.id   AF-A0A950MYS8-F1
#
_cell.length_a   1.000
_cell.length_b   1.000
_cell.length_c   1.000
_cell.angle_alpha   90.00
_cell.angle_beta   90.00
_cell.angle_gamma   90.00
#
_symmetry.space_group_name_H-M   'P 1'
#
loop_
_entity.id
_entity.type
_entity.pdbx_description
1 polymer ?
#
loop_
_entity_poly.entity_id
_entity_poly.type
_entity_poly.pdbx_seq_one_letter_code
_entity_poly.pdbx_strand_id
1 'polypeptide(L)'
;MKFLIALLILGSFVLLAPATEPSARRERDYSFMTAEPHRSEVQLAQRRLTKFLAHLNPQRRALLDQTPYVAVQAYELTAGEVPGLTTRLGKGSVSSTRFGQDIASGASVPVKFLLIFDSRSQQLARPDGVLVTDTPRLNTVGLFGGTHAVYAGTGW
;
A
#
# COMPACT_ATOMS: atom_id res chain seq x y z
N MET A 1 -11.96 65.43 -29.78
CA MET A 1 -11.37 65.29 -28.43
C MET A 1 -12.49 64.93 -27.47
N LYS A 2 -12.32 63.83 -26.72
CA LYS A 2 -12.77 63.57 -25.32
C LYS A 2 -14.28 63.70 -25.01
N PHE A 3 -14.99 62.57 -24.87
CA PHE A 3 -15.25 61.78 -23.63
C PHE A 3 -16.34 62.38 -22.72
N LEU A 4 -17.48 61.69 -22.58
CA LEU A 4 -18.04 61.23 -21.30
C LEU A 4 -19.38 60.48 -21.53
N ILE A 5 -19.37 59.16 -21.40
CA ILE A 5 -20.58 58.37 -21.12
C ILE A 5 -20.27 57.58 -19.85
N ALA A 6 -20.87 58.00 -18.75
CA ALA A 6 -20.83 57.34 -17.43
C ALA A 6 -21.81 56.15 -17.48
N LEU A 7 -21.32 54.91 -17.40
CA LEU A 7 -21.08 54.14 -16.18
C LEU A 7 -22.36 53.86 -15.37
N LEU A 8 -23.01 52.73 -15.69
CA LEU A 8 -24.03 52.10 -14.86
C LEU A 8 -23.65 50.62 -14.73
N ILE A 9 -22.71 50.34 -13.84
CA ILE A 9 -22.30 48.98 -13.47
C ILE A 9 -23.08 48.63 -12.21
N LEU A 10 -24.27 48.05 -12.39
CA LEU A 10 -24.96 47.37 -11.30
C LEU A 10 -24.29 46.00 -11.10
N GLY A 11 -23.70 45.83 -9.93
CA GLY A 11 -22.93 44.66 -9.54
C GLY A 11 -23.76 43.37 -9.54
N SER A 12 -23.17 42.33 -10.14
CA SER A 12 -23.46 40.95 -9.80
C SER A 12 -22.24 40.41 -9.07
N PHE A 13 -22.26 40.51 -7.74
CA PHE A 13 -21.35 39.74 -6.88
C PHE A 13 -21.78 38.27 -6.99
N VAL A 14 -21.18 37.55 -7.94
CA VAL A 14 -21.22 36.08 -7.91
C VAL A 14 -20.34 35.68 -6.74
N LEU A 15 -20.98 35.29 -5.64
CA LEU A 15 -20.36 34.55 -4.55
C LEU A 15 -19.81 33.25 -5.14
N LEU A 16 -18.54 33.27 -5.57
CA LEU A 16 -17.75 32.05 -5.71
C LEU A 16 -17.55 31.52 -4.29
N ALA A 17 -18.45 30.63 -3.86
CA ALA A 17 -18.17 29.75 -2.75
C ALA A 17 -16.92 28.93 -3.15
N PRO A 18 -15.85 28.87 -2.35
CA PRO A 18 -14.80 27.91 -2.59
C PRO A 18 -15.44 26.54 -2.49
N ALA A 19 -15.41 25.78 -3.58
CA ALA A 19 -15.74 24.37 -3.54
C ALA A 19 -14.74 23.72 -2.58
N THR A 20 -15.18 23.44 -1.36
CA THR A 20 -14.43 22.63 -0.40
C THR A 20 -14.37 21.25 -1.03
N GLU A 21 -13.31 20.98 -1.80
CA GLU A 21 -13.01 19.61 -2.22
C GLU A 21 -12.96 18.77 -0.95
N PRO A 22 -13.77 17.70 -0.85
CA PRO A 22 -13.64 16.79 0.26
C PRO A 22 -12.21 16.29 0.23
N SER A 23 -11.43 16.59 1.28
CA SER A 23 -10.05 16.17 1.42
C SER A 23 -9.97 14.69 1.06
N ALA A 24 -9.47 14.38 -0.14
CA ALA A 24 -9.38 13.02 -0.64
C ALA A 24 -8.57 12.26 0.41
N ARG A 25 -9.23 11.34 1.12
CA ARG A 25 -8.59 10.52 2.14
C ARG A 25 -7.46 9.78 1.43
N ARG A 26 -6.23 10.28 1.57
CA ARG A 26 -5.06 9.76 0.87
C ARG A 26 -5.00 8.27 1.14
N GLU A 27 -5.13 7.49 0.09
CA GLU A 27 -5.09 6.04 0.21
C GLU A 27 -3.78 5.64 0.88
N ARG A 28 -3.87 4.76 1.88
CA ARG A 28 -2.73 4.36 2.68
C ARG A 28 -1.92 3.32 1.92
N ASP A 29 -0.69 3.65 1.57
CA ASP A 29 0.32 2.65 1.19
C ASP A 29 0.83 1.95 2.47
N TYR A 30 0.77 0.62 2.48
CA TYR A 30 1.25 -0.20 3.60
C TYR A 30 2.77 -0.36 3.62
N SER A 31 3.43 -0.12 2.48
CA SER A 31 4.88 -0.20 2.37
C SER A 31 5.56 1.02 2.99
N PHE A 32 6.71 0.76 3.62
CA PHE A 32 7.58 1.84 4.13
C PHE A 32 8.98 1.81 3.52
N MET A 33 9.31 0.75 2.78
CA MET A 33 10.61 0.50 2.15
C MET A 33 10.49 -0.61 1.09
N THR A 34 11.37 -0.58 0.10
CA THR A 34 11.60 -1.68 -0.87
C THR A 34 12.87 -2.45 -0.53
N ALA A 35 12.93 -3.71 -0.92
CA ALA A 35 14.14 -4.53 -0.79
C ALA A 35 14.24 -5.52 -1.95
N GLU A 36 15.49 -5.80 -2.38
CA GLU A 36 15.75 -6.79 -3.43
C GLU A 36 15.56 -8.21 -2.86
N PRO A 37 14.76 -9.07 -3.52
CA PRO A 37 14.56 -10.43 -3.04
C PRO A 37 15.71 -11.36 -3.40
N HIS A 38 16.00 -12.31 -2.51
CA HIS A 38 16.83 -13.46 -2.84
C HIS A 38 16.05 -14.46 -3.71
N ARG A 39 16.78 -15.24 -4.54
CA ARG A 39 16.17 -16.27 -5.39
C ARG A 39 15.30 -17.27 -4.60
N SER A 40 15.71 -17.64 -3.40
CA SER A 40 14.98 -18.55 -2.51
C SER A 40 13.64 -17.96 -2.04
N GLU A 41 13.60 -16.64 -1.78
CA GLU A 41 12.41 -15.91 -1.37
C GLU A 41 11.39 -15.82 -2.50
N VAL A 42 11.86 -15.54 -3.73
CA VAL A 42 11.01 -15.56 -4.92
C VAL A 42 10.39 -16.92 -5.12
N GLN A 43 11.17 -18.00 -5.03
CA GLN A 43 10.64 -19.37 -5.17
C GLN A 43 9.63 -19.73 -4.08
N LEU A 44 9.87 -19.31 -2.84
CA LEU A 44 8.93 -19.54 -1.74
C LEU A 44 7.63 -18.79 -1.96
N ALA A 45 7.70 -17.51 -2.32
CA ALA A 45 6.52 -16.71 -2.61
C ALA A 45 5.76 -17.21 -3.85
N GLN A 46 6.46 -17.70 -4.87
CA GLN A 46 5.84 -18.34 -6.03
C GLN A 46 4.99 -19.56 -5.63
N ARG A 47 5.52 -20.46 -4.78
CA ARG A 47 4.75 -21.61 -4.28
C ARG A 47 3.51 -21.19 -3.51
N ARG A 48 3.63 -20.13 -2.70
CA ARG A 48 2.51 -19.54 -1.95
C ARG A 48 1.48 -18.90 -2.86
N LEU A 49 1.91 -18.22 -3.93
CA LEU A 49 1.03 -17.71 -4.98
C LEU A 49 0.26 -18.85 -5.64
N THR A 50 0.94 -19.90 -6.11
CA THR A 50 0.29 -21.04 -6.74
C THR A 50 -0.75 -21.67 -5.82
N LYS A 51 -0.43 -21.83 -4.53
CA LYS A 51 -1.38 -22.33 -3.54
C LYS A 51 -2.58 -21.39 -3.36
N PHE A 52 -2.35 -20.08 -3.26
CA PHE A 52 -3.43 -19.09 -3.18
C PHE A 52 -4.36 -19.16 -4.40
N LEU A 53 -3.80 -19.18 -5.61
CA LEU A 53 -4.56 -19.24 -6.86
C LEU A 53 -5.39 -20.53 -6.97
N ALA A 54 -4.85 -21.65 -6.51
CA ALA A 54 -5.55 -22.94 -6.49
C ALA A 54 -6.82 -22.93 -5.60
N HIS A 55 -6.89 -22.08 -4.59
CA HIS A 55 -8.01 -22.00 -3.63
C HIS A 55 -8.93 -20.79 -3.87
N LEU A 56 -8.87 -20.17 -5.06
CA LEU A 56 -9.72 -19.03 -5.38
C LEU A 56 -11.19 -19.44 -5.58
N ASN A 57 -12.05 -18.88 -4.74
CA ASN A 57 -13.49 -18.88 -4.95
C ASN A 57 -13.90 -17.83 -6.03
N PRO A 58 -15.14 -17.89 -6.56
CA PRO A 58 -15.58 -16.98 -7.63
C PRO A 58 -15.46 -15.49 -7.27
N GLN A 59 -15.77 -15.12 -6.02
CA GLN A 59 -15.65 -13.74 -5.55
C GLN A 59 -14.20 -13.24 -5.59
N ARG A 60 -13.24 -14.05 -5.16
CA ARG A 60 -11.81 -13.71 -5.21
C ARG A 60 -11.28 -13.66 -6.64
N ARG A 61 -11.79 -14.50 -7.54
CA ARG A 61 -11.47 -14.40 -8.98
C ARG A 61 -11.91 -13.07 -9.56
N ALA A 62 -13.14 -12.64 -9.25
CA ALA A 62 -13.65 -11.34 -9.70
C ALA A 62 -12.82 -10.15 -9.17
N LEU A 63 -12.22 -10.27 -7.97
CA LEU A 63 -11.27 -9.26 -7.47
C LEU A 63 -9.98 -9.23 -8.31
N LEU A 64 -9.47 -10.39 -8.73
CA LEU A 64 -8.27 -10.46 -9.58
C LEU A 64 -8.53 -10.03 -11.03
N ASP A 65 -9.77 -10.10 -11.49
CA ASP A 65 -10.15 -9.55 -12.80
C ASP A 65 -10.02 -8.01 -12.80
N GLN A 66 -10.32 -7.37 -11.66
CA GLN A 66 -10.19 -5.92 -11.47
C GLN A 66 -8.74 -5.50 -11.16
N THR A 67 -8.06 -6.26 -10.30
CA THR A 67 -6.68 -6.02 -9.88
C THR A 67 -5.87 -7.32 -10.04
N PRO A 68 -5.13 -7.50 -11.14
CA PRO A 68 -4.44 -8.75 -11.43
C PRO A 68 -3.17 -8.94 -10.58
N TYR A 69 -2.98 -8.15 -9.52
CA TYR A 69 -1.79 -8.19 -8.68
C TYR A 69 -2.09 -8.83 -7.33
N VAL A 70 -1.15 -9.65 -6.87
CA VAL A 70 -1.23 -10.37 -5.59
C VAL A 70 0.02 -10.08 -4.77
N ALA A 71 -0.17 -9.55 -3.56
CA ALA A 71 0.90 -9.34 -2.60
C ALA A 71 1.04 -10.60 -1.73
N VAL A 72 2.17 -11.29 -1.89
CA VAL A 72 2.48 -12.56 -1.25
C VAL A 72 3.64 -12.38 -0.27
N GLN A 73 3.46 -12.83 0.97
CA GLN A 73 4.52 -12.81 1.97
C GLN A 73 5.59 -13.83 1.58
N ALA A 74 6.83 -13.38 1.45
CA ALA A 74 8.01 -14.22 1.24
C ALA A 74 8.60 -14.66 2.58
N TYR A 75 8.85 -13.71 3.49
CA TYR A 75 9.31 -14.02 4.85
C TYR A 75 8.82 -12.96 5.87
N GLU A 76 9.10 -13.23 7.14
CA GLU A 76 8.85 -12.33 8.25
C GLU A 76 10.16 -12.16 9.02
N LEU A 77 10.44 -10.93 9.41
CA LEU A 77 11.53 -10.55 10.29
C LEU A 77 10.98 -9.59 11.33
N THR A 78 11.83 -9.09 12.20
CA THR A 78 11.50 -8.09 13.21
C THR A 78 12.06 -6.72 12.83
N ALA A 79 11.50 -5.66 13.41
CA ALA A 79 11.96 -4.31 13.13
C ALA A 79 13.39 -4.05 13.62
N GLY A 80 13.89 -4.82 14.59
CA GLY A 80 15.30 -4.81 15.02
C GLY A 80 16.26 -5.34 13.95
N GLU A 81 15.78 -6.18 13.03
CA GLU A 81 16.57 -6.72 11.91
C GLU A 81 16.56 -5.78 10.70
N VAL A 82 15.74 -4.72 10.69
CA VAL A 82 15.73 -3.70 9.64
C VAL A 82 16.49 -2.45 10.08
N PRO A 83 17.63 -2.11 9.44
CA PRO A 83 18.42 -0.94 9.80
C PRO A 83 17.59 0.35 9.84
N GLY A 84 17.63 1.03 11.00
CA GLY A 84 16.95 2.32 11.21
C GLY A 84 15.43 2.26 11.37
N LEU A 85 14.78 1.10 11.25
CA LEU A 85 13.32 1.02 11.32
C LEU A 85 12.76 1.30 12.71
N THR A 86 13.40 0.82 13.78
CA THR A 86 13.00 1.12 15.16
C THR A 86 12.98 2.62 15.44
N THR A 87 13.97 3.35 14.93
CA THR A 87 14.03 4.82 15.02
C THR A 87 12.90 5.47 14.21
N ARG A 88 12.63 4.97 13.00
CA ARG A 88 11.55 5.47 12.14
C ARG A 88 10.16 5.25 12.74
N LEU A 89 9.95 4.11 13.40
CA LEU A 89 8.74 3.80 14.16
C LEU A 89 8.59 4.73 15.38
N GLY A 90 9.66 4.92 16.16
CA GLY A 90 9.67 5.85 17.31
C GLY A 90 9.36 7.31 16.94
N LYS A 91 9.72 7.72 15.71
CA LYS A 91 9.41 9.04 15.16
C LYS A 91 8.03 9.13 14.49
N GLY A 92 7.25 8.04 14.42
CA GLY A 92 5.96 8.00 13.72
C GLY A 92 6.04 8.11 12.20
N SER A 93 7.24 8.02 11.61
CA SER A 93 7.43 8.09 10.15
C SER A 93 7.05 6.81 9.41
N VAL A 94 6.82 5.72 10.16
CA VAL A 94 6.27 4.45 9.67
C VAL A 94 5.08 4.10 10.54
N SER A 95 3.94 3.84 9.91
CA SER A 95 2.72 3.47 10.63
C SER A 95 2.76 2.00 11.02
N SER A 96 2.48 1.70 12.28
CA SER A 96 2.34 0.33 12.78
C SER A 96 1.23 0.28 13.81
N THR A 97 0.30 -0.65 13.64
CA THR A 97 -0.78 -0.92 14.61
C THR A 97 -0.28 -1.64 15.86
N ARG A 98 0.97 -2.12 15.85
CA ARG A 98 1.60 -2.87 16.94
C ARG A 98 2.67 -2.07 17.70
N PHE A 99 2.97 -0.86 17.25
CA PHE A 99 3.96 0.01 17.89
C PHE A 99 3.26 0.89 18.92
N GLY A 100 3.54 0.69 20.21
CA GLY A 100 2.92 1.54 21.25
C GLY A 100 2.97 1.09 22.71
N GLN A 101 3.62 -0.04 23.05
CA GLN A 101 3.62 -0.53 24.45
C GLN A 101 4.99 -0.51 25.14
N ASP A 102 6.11 -0.55 24.41
CA ASP A 102 7.46 -0.42 24.97
C ASP A 102 8.47 -0.12 23.86
N ILE A 103 9.51 0.69 24.11
CA ILE A 103 10.64 0.86 23.15
C ILE A 103 11.37 -0.48 22.97
N ALA A 104 11.41 -1.32 24.01
CA ALA A 104 11.87 -2.71 23.89
C ALA A 104 10.97 -3.55 22.96
N SER A 105 9.67 -3.26 22.91
CA SER A 105 8.71 -3.83 21.95
C SER A 105 8.89 -3.30 20.53
N GLY A 106 9.51 -2.13 20.36
CA GLY A 106 9.73 -1.54 19.04
C GLY A 106 10.58 -2.42 18.13
N ALA A 107 11.58 -3.10 18.69
CA ALA A 107 12.44 -4.03 17.96
C ALA A 107 11.72 -5.33 17.57
N SER A 108 10.74 -5.78 18.36
CA SER A 108 9.99 -7.02 18.11
C SER A 108 8.78 -6.85 17.20
N VAL A 109 8.52 -5.63 16.70
CA VAL A 109 7.44 -5.39 15.72
C VAL A 109 7.70 -6.26 14.49
N PRO A 110 6.76 -7.13 14.09
CA PRO A 110 6.95 -7.96 12.91
C PRO A 110 6.93 -7.10 11.65
N VAL A 111 7.84 -7.41 10.75
CA VAL A 111 7.96 -6.81 9.43
C VAL A 111 7.86 -7.92 8.42
N LYS A 112 6.91 -7.79 7.50
CA LYS A 112 6.71 -8.76 6.43
C LYS A 112 7.39 -8.26 5.18
N PHE A 113 8.12 -9.13 4.52
CA PHE A 113 8.60 -8.90 3.17
C PHE A 113 7.59 -9.50 2.18
N LEU A 114 7.00 -8.63 1.35
CA LEU A 114 6.00 -9.01 0.36
C LEU A 114 6.58 -8.89 -1.05
N LEU A 115 6.28 -9.88 -1.88
CA LEU A 115 6.51 -9.86 -3.31
C LEU A 115 5.18 -9.72 -4.04
N ILE A 116 5.16 -8.87 -5.07
CA ILE A 116 3.96 -8.59 -5.85
C ILE A 116 4.06 -9.36 -7.15
N PHE A 117 3.09 -10.25 -7.38
CA PHE A 117 3.00 -11.04 -8.59
C PHE A 117 1.80 -10.63 -9.42
N ASP A 118 1.93 -10.69 -10.74
CA ASP A 118 0.80 -10.71 -11.65
C ASP A 118 0.17 -12.12 -11.61
N SER A 119 -1.11 -12.23 -11.27
CA SER A 119 -1.81 -13.52 -11.15
C SER A 119 -2.02 -14.23 -12.48
N ARG A 120 -1.99 -13.50 -13.60
CA ARG A 120 -2.21 -14.02 -14.96
C ARG A 120 -0.93 -14.64 -15.50
N SER A 121 0.19 -13.94 -15.38
CA SER A 121 1.50 -14.44 -15.82
C SER A 121 2.24 -15.27 -14.76
N GLN A 122 1.81 -15.13 -13.50
CA GLN A 122 2.50 -15.64 -12.30
C GLN A 122 3.96 -15.17 -12.19
N GLN A 123 4.30 -14.05 -12.82
CA GLN A 123 5.61 -13.42 -12.72
C GLN A 123 5.59 -12.27 -11.71
N LEU A 124 6.75 -11.90 -11.21
CA LEU A 124 6.90 -10.71 -10.40
C LEU A 124 6.47 -9.48 -11.21
N ALA A 125 5.57 -8.67 -10.64
CA ALA A 125 5.15 -7.41 -11.23
C ALA A 125 6.27 -6.36 -11.18
N ARG A 126 7.22 -6.52 -10.24
CA ARG A 126 8.39 -5.66 -10.04
C ARG A 126 9.59 -6.51 -9.59
N PRO A 127 10.84 -6.12 -9.91
CA PRO A 127 12.03 -6.84 -9.47
C PRO A 127 12.21 -6.82 -7.94
N ASP A 128 11.76 -5.74 -7.29
CA ASP A 128 11.87 -5.56 -5.84
C ASP A 128 10.61 -6.01 -5.10
N GLY A 129 10.79 -6.40 -3.84
CA GLY A 129 9.70 -6.55 -2.88
C GLY A 129 9.52 -5.31 -2.00
N VAL A 130 8.49 -5.35 -1.14
CA VAL A 130 8.18 -4.29 -0.19
C VAL A 130 8.18 -4.80 1.23
N LEU A 131 8.60 -3.95 2.16
CA LEU A 131 8.53 -4.21 3.60
C LEU A 131 7.34 -3.47 4.20
N VAL A 132 6.57 -4.19 5.02
CA VAL A 132 5.36 -3.69 5.68
C VAL A 132 5.36 -4.07 7.16
N THR A 133 4.92 -3.16 8.01
CA THR A 133 4.76 -3.38 9.48
C THR A 133 3.35 -3.83 9.86
N ASP A 134 2.40 -3.60 8.97
CA ASP A 134 1.04 -4.10 9.06
C ASP A 134 0.48 -4.34 7.65
N THR A 135 -0.66 -5.01 7.58
CA THR A 135 -1.29 -5.41 6.31
C THR A 135 -2.79 -5.21 6.42
N PRO A 136 -3.51 -5.04 5.30
CA PRO A 136 -4.95 -5.21 5.30
C PRO A 136 -5.32 -6.66 5.68
N ARG A 137 -6.62 -6.92 5.84
CA ARG A 137 -7.10 -8.29 6.02
C ARG A 137 -6.76 -9.15 4.80
N LEU A 138 -6.61 -10.46 5.01
CA LEU A 138 -6.40 -11.41 3.91
C LEU A 138 -7.53 -11.28 2.88
N ASN A 139 -7.19 -11.47 1.60
CA ASN A 139 -8.12 -11.35 0.46
C ASN A 139 -8.73 -9.94 0.28
N THR A 140 -8.08 -8.91 0.83
CA THR A 140 -8.46 -7.51 0.64
C THR A 140 -7.43 -6.82 -0.24
N VAL A 141 -7.88 -5.88 -1.09
CA VAL A 141 -6.98 -5.04 -1.87
C VAL A 141 -6.33 -4.01 -0.95
N GLY A 142 -5.01 -3.88 -1.04
CA GLY A 142 -4.25 -2.81 -0.41
C GLY A 142 -3.27 -2.19 -1.39
N LEU A 143 -2.81 -0.98 -1.09
CA LEU A 143 -1.74 -0.33 -1.81
C LEU A 143 -0.39 -0.74 -1.21
N PHE A 144 0.49 -1.30 -2.04
CA PHE A 144 1.80 -1.80 -1.65
C PHE A 144 2.86 -1.27 -2.63
N GLY A 145 3.67 -0.32 -2.18
CA GLY A 145 4.74 0.27 -2.99
C GLY A 145 4.20 0.91 -4.27
N GLY A 146 3.02 1.55 -4.18
CA GLY A 146 2.32 2.14 -5.32
C GLY A 146 1.52 1.16 -6.19
N THR A 147 1.44 -0.12 -5.83
CA THR A 147 0.66 -1.12 -6.57
C THR A 147 -0.53 -1.61 -5.75
N HIS A 148 -1.75 -1.43 -6.27
CA HIS A 148 -2.93 -2.09 -5.73
C HIS A 148 -2.80 -3.59 -5.93
N ALA A 149 -2.84 -4.37 -4.86
CA ALA A 149 -2.74 -5.81 -4.92
C ALA A 149 -3.63 -6.48 -3.88
N VAL A 150 -4.15 -7.66 -4.20
CA VAL A 150 -4.86 -8.52 -3.25
C VAL A 150 -3.84 -9.10 -2.27
N TYR A 151 -4.02 -8.87 -0.97
CA TYR A 151 -3.14 -9.42 0.04
C TYR A 151 -3.43 -10.90 0.31
N ALA A 152 -2.50 -11.78 -0.09
CA ALA A 152 -2.62 -13.23 0.06
C ALA A 152 -1.86 -13.78 1.29
N GLY A 153 -1.03 -12.96 1.95
CA GLY A 153 -0.20 -13.41 3.06
C GLY A 153 0.67 -14.60 2.67
N THR A 154 0.63 -15.68 3.44
CA THR A 154 1.42 -16.90 3.20
C THR A 154 0.74 -17.92 2.28
N GLY A 155 -0.36 -17.56 1.62
CA GLY A 155 -0.98 -18.36 0.56
C GLY A 155 -1.85 -19.53 1.03
N TRP A 156 -2.66 -19.33 2.09
CA TRP A 156 -3.54 -20.37 2.66
C TRP A 156 -4.99 -20.23 2.19
#